data_AF-A0A1I8BF82-F1
#
_entry.id   AF-A0A1I8BF82-F1
#
_cell.length_a   1.000
_cell.length_b   1.000
_cell.length_c   1.000
_cell.angle_alpha   90.00
_cell.angle_beta   90.00
_cell.angle_gamma   90.00
#
_symmetry.space_group_name_H-M   'P 1'
#
loop_
_entity.id
_entity.type
_entity.pdbx_description
1 polymer ?
#
loop_
_entity_poly.entity_id
_entity_poly.type
_entity_poly.pdbx_seq_one_letter_code
_entity_poly.pdbx_strand_id
1 'polypeptide(L)'
;MGYLGKNQIDPNCTCIRPLYRLYSEFSKDHFLTSNEDEKNIAENLLGYSFERILGYCTKEPGCGAYLPLYRFYNALNKDHFYTVDQQEMHYYKTHSELAYGFEKIECYVWQKNSSSKGCPALTLEIQEDEERRSENNNNKSSSSDEKLKRRRREN
;
A
#
# COMPACT_ATOMS: atom_id res chain seq x y z
N MET A 1 -3.06 1.18 7.55
CA MET A 1 -3.29 2.09 6.41
C MET A 1 -4.40 1.53 5.53
N GLY A 2 -5.36 2.37 5.15
CA GLY A 2 -6.46 2.00 4.24
C GLY A 2 -6.14 2.30 2.77
N TYR A 3 -6.97 1.82 1.86
CA TYR A 3 -6.94 2.20 0.44
C TYR A 3 -8.33 2.24 -0.19
N LEU A 4 -8.50 3.15 -1.16
CA LEU A 4 -9.70 3.26 -1.97
C LEU A 4 -9.66 2.26 -3.14
N GLY A 5 -10.82 1.72 -3.50
CA GLY A 5 -10.98 0.89 -4.68
C GLY A 5 -10.71 1.68 -5.96
N LYS A 6 -10.16 1.02 -6.99
CA LYS A 6 -9.88 1.64 -8.30
C LYS A 6 -11.04 1.53 -9.30
N ASN A 7 -11.90 0.53 -9.14
CA ASN A 7 -12.98 0.22 -10.08
C ASN A 7 -14.35 0.33 -9.41
N GLN A 8 -15.34 0.74 -10.20
CA GLN A 8 -16.72 0.95 -9.77
C GLN A 8 -17.53 -0.35 -9.61
N ILE A 9 -17.03 -1.47 -10.14
CA ILE A 9 -17.86 -2.66 -10.38
C ILE A 9 -17.23 -3.87 -9.68
N ASP A 10 -17.71 -4.15 -8.47
CA ASP A 10 -17.80 -5.52 -7.98
C ASP A 10 -19.28 -5.91 -8.04
N PRO A 11 -19.69 -6.84 -8.93
CA PRO A 11 -21.09 -7.22 -9.08
C PRO A 11 -21.68 -7.85 -7.81
N ASN A 12 -20.85 -8.28 -6.86
CA ASN A 12 -21.29 -8.78 -5.57
C ASN A 12 -21.39 -7.68 -4.50
N CYS A 13 -20.99 -6.44 -4.83
CA CYS A 13 -20.97 -5.32 -3.91
C CYS A 13 -21.84 -4.15 -4.40
N THR A 14 -23.10 -4.14 -3.99
CA THR A 14 -24.07 -3.10 -4.37
C THR A 14 -23.91 -1.80 -3.58
N CYS A 15 -23.07 -1.77 -2.55
CA CYS A 15 -22.85 -0.59 -1.70
C CYS A 15 -21.59 0.21 -2.07
N ILE A 16 -20.88 -0.15 -3.14
CA ILE A 16 -19.77 0.64 -3.68
C ILE A 16 -20.29 1.94 -4.27
N ARG A 17 -19.61 3.03 -3.93
CA ARG A 17 -19.88 4.37 -4.42
C ARG A 17 -18.57 5.15 -4.60
N PRO A 18 -18.54 6.12 -5.53
CA PRO A 18 -17.39 7.00 -5.67
C PRO A 18 -17.19 7.86 -4.42
N LEU A 19 -15.93 8.13 -4.09
CA LEU A 19 -15.52 9.20 -3.19
C LEU A 19 -15.11 10.39 -4.06
N TYR A 20 -15.94 11.42 -4.07
CA TYR A 20 -15.70 12.66 -4.79
C TYR A 20 -14.71 13.52 -4.02
N ARG A 21 -13.82 14.18 -4.75
CA ARG A 21 -12.98 15.27 -4.24
C ARG A 21 -13.43 16.56 -4.91
N LEU A 22 -13.75 17.55 -4.09
CA LEU A 22 -14.11 18.88 -4.50
C LEU A 22 -13.15 19.89 -3.88
N TYR A 23 -12.96 21.02 -4.54
CA TYR A 23 -12.10 22.09 -4.07
C TYR A 23 -12.83 23.43 -4.08
N SER A 24 -12.62 24.21 -3.02
CA SER A 24 -13.10 25.58 -2.94
C SER A 24 -11.92 26.54 -2.99
N GLU A 25 -11.83 27.33 -4.06
CA GLU A 25 -10.81 28.37 -4.21
C GLU A 25 -10.95 29.47 -3.14
N PHE A 26 -12.16 29.67 -2.63
CA PHE A 26 -12.45 30.70 -1.64
C PHE A 26 -12.00 30.30 -0.22
N SER A 27 -12.36 29.09 0.22
CA SER A 27 -11.95 28.58 1.54
C SER A 27 -10.58 27.91 1.54
N LYS A 28 -10.01 27.63 0.34
CA LYS A 28 -8.78 26.86 0.17
C LYS A 28 -8.86 25.46 0.79
N ASP A 29 -10.06 24.88 0.83
CA ASP A 29 -10.38 23.59 1.44
C ASP A 29 -10.69 22.51 0.40
N HIS A 30 -10.34 21.26 0.74
CA HIS A 30 -10.73 20.08 -0.02
C HIS A 30 -11.84 19.33 0.70
N PHE A 31 -12.97 19.19 0.03
CA PHE A 31 -14.11 18.45 0.54
C PHE A 31 -14.18 17.07 -0.11
N LEU A 32 -14.15 16.02 0.71
CA LEU A 32 -14.32 14.64 0.27
C LEU A 32 -15.68 14.13 0.71
N THR A 33 -16.47 13.67 -0.25
CA THR A 33 -17.78 13.08 0.04
C THR A 33 -18.09 11.92 -0.88
N SER A 34 -18.71 10.88 -0.31
CA SER A 34 -19.28 9.74 -1.03
C SER A 34 -20.80 9.85 -1.16
N ASN A 35 -21.39 10.96 -0.70
CA ASN A 35 -22.80 11.27 -0.85
C ASN A 35 -22.97 12.23 -2.04
N GLU A 36 -23.71 11.78 -3.06
CA GLU A 36 -23.97 12.56 -4.26
C GLU A 36 -24.82 13.81 -3.99
N ASP A 37 -25.76 13.75 -3.05
CA ASP A 37 -26.55 14.93 -2.66
C ASP A 37 -25.67 15.97 -1.97
N GLU A 38 -24.73 15.53 -1.12
CA GLU A 38 -23.78 16.41 -0.44
C GLU A 38 -22.79 17.05 -1.42
N LYS A 39 -22.33 16.28 -2.41
CA LYS A 39 -21.56 16.80 -3.55
C LYS A 39 -22.36 17.88 -4.29
N ASN A 40 -23.61 17.59 -4.65
CA ASN A 40 -24.45 18.53 -5.40
C ASN A 40 -24.72 19.81 -4.60
N ILE A 41 -24.95 19.71 -3.28
CA ILE A 41 -25.09 20.88 -2.40
C ILE A 41 -23.78 21.68 -2.36
N ALA A 42 -22.64 21.00 -2.23
CA ALA A 42 -21.35 21.67 -2.19
C ALA A 42 -21.04 22.45 -3.47
N GLU A 43 -21.35 21.88 -4.64
CA GLU A 43 -21.14 22.54 -5.94
C GLU A 43 -22.10 23.71 -6.16
N ASN A 44 -23.40 23.51 -5.89
CA ASN A 44 -24.40 24.48 -6.28
C ASN A 44 -24.60 25.61 -5.24
N LEU A 45 -24.32 25.34 -3.96
CA LEU A 45 -24.66 26.26 -2.86
C LEU A 45 -23.46 26.71 -2.03
N LEU A 46 -22.39 25.92 -1.96
CA LEU A 46 -21.26 26.20 -1.06
C LEU A 46 -19.99 26.68 -1.78
N GLY A 47 -20.03 26.79 -3.12
CA GLY A 47 -18.92 27.33 -3.91
C GLY A 47 -17.75 26.37 -4.12
N TYR A 48 -17.97 25.07 -3.92
CA TYR A 48 -16.99 24.05 -4.28
C TYR A 48 -17.07 23.76 -5.78
N SER A 49 -15.95 23.34 -6.37
CA SER A 49 -15.88 22.80 -7.72
C SER A 49 -15.48 21.33 -7.64
N PHE A 50 -16.22 20.46 -8.34
CA PHE A 50 -15.82 19.07 -8.47
C PHE A 50 -14.48 18.95 -9.20
N GLU A 51 -13.50 18.28 -8.57
CA GLU A 51 -12.19 18.03 -9.19
C GLU A 51 -12.17 16.66 -9.86
N ARG A 52 -12.49 15.60 -9.11
CA ARG A 52 -12.42 14.21 -9.59
C ARG A 52 -13.05 13.21 -8.63
N ILE A 53 -13.26 12.00 -9.13
CA ILE A 53 -13.44 10.82 -8.27
C ILE A 53 -12.04 10.42 -7.76
N LEU A 54 -11.85 10.44 -6.44
CA LEU A 54 -10.58 10.07 -5.80
C LEU A 54 -10.38 8.55 -5.79
N GLY A 55 -11.48 7.81 -5.74
CA GLY A 55 -11.54 6.35 -5.77
C GLY A 55 -12.94 5.90 -5.36
N TYR A 56 -13.05 4.63 -4.98
CA TYR A 56 -14.32 4.04 -4.56
C TYR A 56 -14.23 3.54 -3.12
N CYS A 57 -15.35 3.59 -2.42
CA CYS A 57 -15.50 3.07 -1.06
C CYS A 57 -16.93 2.55 -0.85
N THR A 58 -17.20 1.86 0.25
CA THR A 58 -18.53 1.32 0.52
C THR A 58 -19.30 2.21 1.49
N LYS A 59 -20.63 2.31 1.29
CA LYS A 59 -21.50 3.09 2.19
C LYS A 59 -21.53 2.53 3.61
N GLU A 60 -21.63 1.22 3.69
CA GLU A 60 -21.68 0.45 4.92
C GLU A 60 -20.50 -0.54 4.93
N PRO A 61 -20.12 -1.10 6.09
CA PRO A 61 -19.09 -2.12 6.14
C PRO A 61 -19.51 -3.34 5.28
N GLY A 62 -18.66 -3.75 4.35
CA GLY A 62 -19.00 -4.84 3.42
C GLY A 62 -18.00 -4.99 2.29
N CYS A 63 -18.08 -6.10 1.55
CA CYS A 63 -17.26 -6.34 0.35
C CYS A 63 -15.74 -6.26 0.60
N GLY A 64 -15.31 -6.65 1.81
CA GLY A 64 -13.91 -6.53 2.25
C GLY A 64 -13.49 -5.13 2.71
N ALA A 65 -14.35 -4.12 2.59
CA ALA A 65 -14.14 -2.78 3.12
C ALA A 65 -14.79 -2.64 4.50
N TYR A 66 -13.98 -2.76 5.55
CA TYR A 66 -14.42 -2.67 6.94
C TYR A 66 -13.75 -1.54 7.72
N LEU A 67 -12.78 -0.84 7.11
CA LEU A 67 -12.03 0.21 7.79
C LEU A 67 -12.75 1.55 7.59
N PRO A 68 -13.28 2.20 8.64
CA PRO A 68 -13.98 3.46 8.51
C PRO A 68 -13.03 4.61 8.15
N LEU A 69 -13.46 5.47 7.24
CA LEU A 69 -12.87 6.79 6.98
C LEU A 69 -13.66 7.83 7.78
N TYR A 70 -13.07 8.31 8.86
CA TYR A 70 -13.65 9.32 9.73
C TYR A 70 -13.47 10.71 9.12
N ARG A 71 -14.53 11.53 9.16
CA ARG A 71 -14.51 12.93 8.75
C ARG A 71 -14.70 13.84 9.96
N PHE A 72 -13.84 14.84 10.04
CA PHE A 72 -13.88 15.90 11.03
C PHE A 72 -13.96 17.25 10.33
N TYR A 73 -14.55 18.23 11.02
CA TYR A 73 -14.65 19.59 10.52
C TYR A 73 -14.23 20.59 11.58
N ASN A 74 -13.42 21.58 11.16
CA ASN A 74 -13.07 22.72 11.97
C ASN A 74 -13.80 23.96 11.45
N ALA A 75 -14.83 24.41 12.18
CA ALA A 75 -15.66 25.54 11.76
C ALA A 75 -14.93 26.89 11.77
N LEU A 76 -13.86 27.04 12.58
CA LEU A 76 -13.07 28.27 12.64
C LEU A 76 -12.23 28.43 11.37
N ASN A 77 -11.58 27.35 10.96
CA ASN A 77 -10.69 27.35 9.79
C ASN A 77 -11.42 26.97 8.50
N LYS A 78 -12.66 26.49 8.58
CA LYS A 78 -13.44 25.95 7.46
C LYS A 78 -12.68 24.85 6.72
N ASP A 79 -12.12 23.92 7.49
CA ASP A 79 -11.21 22.87 7.00
C ASP A 79 -11.73 21.48 7.39
N HIS A 80 -11.66 20.54 6.45
CA HIS A 80 -12.03 19.15 6.68
C HIS A 80 -10.81 18.26 6.85
N PHE A 81 -10.87 17.39 7.85
CA PHE A 81 -9.84 16.40 8.11
C PHE A 81 -10.41 14.97 8.00
N TYR A 82 -9.60 14.06 7.45
CA TYR A 82 -9.99 12.68 7.19
C TYR A 82 -8.95 11.70 7.69
N THR A 83 -9.37 10.68 8.45
CA THR A 83 -8.46 9.64 8.93
C THR A 83 -9.12 8.27 8.96
N VAL A 84 -8.30 7.23 8.80
CA VAL A 84 -8.69 5.83 9.05
C VAL A 84 -8.05 5.29 10.33
N ASP A 85 -7.23 6.09 11.01
CA ASP A 85 -6.60 5.71 12.26
C ASP A 85 -7.56 5.99 13.42
N GLN A 86 -7.96 4.92 14.11
CA GLN A 86 -8.86 4.99 15.24
C GLN A 86 -8.26 5.75 16.43
N GLN A 87 -6.92 5.71 16.61
CA GLN A 87 -6.25 6.45 17.68
C GLN A 87 -6.25 7.96 17.38
N GLU A 88 -5.98 8.34 16.14
CA GLU A 88 -6.05 9.74 15.70
C GLU A 88 -7.48 10.28 15.81
N MET A 89 -8.47 9.50 15.38
CA MET A 89 -9.89 9.82 15.56
C MET A 89 -10.23 10.04 17.04
N HIS A 90 -9.80 9.14 17.94
CA HIS A 90 -10.05 9.27 19.38
C HIS A 90 -9.34 10.49 19.98
N TYR A 91 -8.12 10.78 19.55
CA TYR A 91 -7.36 11.94 19.97
C TYR A 91 -8.13 13.24 19.66
N TYR A 92 -8.56 13.46 18.42
CA TYR A 92 -9.33 14.65 18.06
C TYR A 92 -10.70 14.73 18.77
N LYS A 93 -11.37 13.59 19.02
CA LYS A 93 -12.63 13.58 19.77
C LYS A 93 -12.47 13.96 21.25
N THR A 94 -11.29 13.75 21.82
CA THR A 94 -11.02 14.01 23.25
C THR A 94 -10.33 15.36 23.50
N HIS A 95 -9.75 15.97 22.45
CA HIS A 95 -8.99 17.22 22.53
C HIS A 95 -9.77 18.35 21.82
N SER A 96 -10.81 18.84 22.50
CA SER A 96 -11.71 19.88 21.97
C SER A 96 -11.02 21.21 21.63
N GLU A 97 -9.87 21.48 22.24
CA GLU A 97 -9.03 22.66 21.99
C GLU A 97 -8.47 22.72 20.56
N LEU A 98 -8.43 21.59 19.84
CA LEU A 98 -8.04 21.53 18.43
C LEU A 98 -9.15 21.99 17.49
N ALA A 99 -10.36 22.23 18.01
CA ALA A 99 -11.54 22.71 17.29
C ALA A 99 -12.00 21.83 16.11
N TYR A 100 -11.55 20.58 16.03
CA TYR A 100 -12.05 19.59 15.08
C TYR A 100 -13.20 18.79 15.69
N GLY A 101 -14.41 19.02 15.22
CA GLY A 101 -15.59 18.24 15.59
C GLY A 101 -15.71 16.98 14.73
N PHE A 102 -15.97 15.84 15.35
CA PHE A 102 -16.32 14.62 14.61
C PHE A 102 -17.67 14.80 13.93
N GLU A 103 -17.71 14.70 12.60
CA GLU A 103 -18.96 14.82 11.85
C GLU A 103 -19.60 13.46 11.63
N LYS A 104 -18.90 12.55 10.93
CA LYS A 104 -19.42 11.26 10.52
C LYS A 104 -18.32 10.29 10.08
N ILE A 105 -18.71 9.04 9.86
CA ILE A 105 -17.96 8.12 9.00
C ILE A 105 -18.36 8.47 7.56
N GLU A 106 -17.39 8.88 6.75
CA GLU A 106 -17.61 9.24 5.36
C GLU A 106 -17.96 7.99 4.53
N CYS A 107 -17.11 6.97 4.60
CA CYS A 107 -17.34 5.66 4.02
C CYS A 107 -16.38 4.61 4.59
N TYR A 108 -16.47 3.37 4.13
CA TYR A 108 -15.57 2.28 4.51
C TYR A 108 -14.61 1.94 3.38
N VAL A 109 -13.35 1.72 3.74
CA VAL A 109 -12.26 1.43 2.82
C VAL A 109 -11.63 0.08 3.12
N TRP A 110 -10.84 -0.44 2.18
CA TRP A 110 -10.15 -1.70 2.36
C TRP A 110 -8.88 -1.50 3.19
N GLN A 111 -8.58 -2.45 4.06
CA GLN A 111 -7.34 -2.46 4.82
C GLN A 111 -6.21 -2.93 3.90
N LYS A 112 -5.09 -2.19 3.85
CA LYS A 112 -3.86 -2.78 3.32
C LYS A 112 -3.41 -3.82 4.34
N ASN A 113 -3.46 -5.09 3.95
CA ASN A 113 -2.80 -6.12 4.73
C ASN A 113 -1.32 -5.77 4.73
N SER A 114 -0.78 -5.53 5.92
CA SER A 114 0.66 -5.46 6.14
C SER A 114 1.18 -6.88 5.96
N SER A 115 1.34 -7.33 4.70
CA SER A 115 2.09 -8.55 4.42
C SER A 115 3.47 -8.36 5.03
N SER A 116 3.72 -9.10 6.10
CA SER A 116 4.98 -9.11 6.83
C SER A 116 6.15 -9.41 5.88
N LYS A 117 7.29 -8.79 6.19
CA LYS A 117 8.66 -9.03 5.69
C LYS A 117 9.08 -8.15 4.52
N GLY A 118 10.16 -7.41 4.81
CA GLY A 118 10.71 -6.35 4.00
C GLY A 118 11.22 -6.76 2.64
N CYS A 119 11.65 -5.76 1.90
CA CYS A 119 12.50 -5.95 0.73
C CYS A 119 13.75 -6.71 1.20
N PRO A 120 14.02 -7.96 0.78
CA PRO A 120 15.39 -8.41 0.78
C PRO A 120 16.07 -7.53 -0.27
N ALA A 121 17.06 -6.74 0.15
CA ALA A 121 18.01 -6.21 -0.81
C ALA A 121 18.60 -7.41 -1.55
N LEU A 122 18.40 -7.48 -2.86
CA LEU A 122 19.16 -8.39 -3.71
C LEU A 122 20.63 -7.93 -3.63
N THR A 123 21.41 -8.52 -2.74
CA THR A 123 22.85 -8.51 -2.88
C THR A 123 23.17 -9.47 -4.01
N LEU A 124 23.46 -8.94 -5.20
CA LEU A 124 24.09 -9.71 -6.27
C LEU A 124 25.50 -10.06 -5.80
N GLU A 125 25.71 -11.30 -5.37
CA GLU A 125 27.06 -11.85 -5.29
C GLU A 125 27.56 -12.02 -6.73
N ILE A 126 28.42 -11.10 -7.17
CA ILE A 126 29.23 -11.27 -8.36
C ILE A 126 30.29 -12.32 -7.99
N GLN A 127 30.09 -13.56 -8.44
CA GLN A 127 31.19 -14.52 -8.54
C GLN A 127 32.08 -14.04 -9.69
N GLU A 128 33.27 -13.56 -9.35
CA GLU A 128 34.33 -13.29 -10.32
C GLU A 128 34.87 -14.64 -10.82
N ASP A 129 34.38 -15.05 -11.99
CA ASP A 129 34.96 -16.15 -12.77
C ASP A 129 36.32 -15.69 -13.35
N GLU A 130 37.42 -15.99 -12.67
CA GLU A 130 38.76 -15.99 -13.26
C GLU A 130 39.15 -17.39 -13.74
N GLU A 131 38.61 -17.82 -14.89
CA GLU A 131 39.25 -18.86 -15.71
C GLU A 131 39.76 -18.26 -17.02
N ARG A 132 41.05 -17.91 -17.03
CA ARG A 132 41.81 -17.68 -18.27
C ARG A 132 43.09 -18.53 -18.28
N ARG A 133 42.93 -19.73 -18.85
CA ARG A 133 43.79 -20.31 -19.90
C ARG A 133 45.29 -20.42 -19.59
N SER A 134 45.73 -21.66 -19.34
CA SER A 134 46.93 -22.16 -20.00
C SER A 134 46.73 -23.61 -20.43
N GLU A 135 46.54 -23.78 -21.73
CA GLU A 135 46.74 -25.02 -22.47
C GLU A 135 48.10 -25.63 -22.09
N ASN A 136 48.14 -26.91 -21.69
CA ASN A 136 49.14 -27.78 -22.30
C ASN A 136 48.70 -29.24 -22.28
N ASN A 137 48.48 -29.70 -23.50
CA ASN A 137 48.12 -31.04 -23.89
C ASN A 137 49.28 -32.03 -23.73
N ASN A 138 48.88 -33.28 -23.53
CA ASN A 138 49.55 -34.50 -23.97
C ASN A 138 50.86 -34.89 -23.26
N ASN A 139 50.78 -35.95 -22.45
CA ASN A 139 51.12 -37.28 -22.97
C ASN A 139 50.98 -38.38 -21.91
N LYS A 140 50.32 -39.47 -22.34
CA LYS A 140 50.59 -40.89 -22.01
C LYS A 140 50.42 -41.30 -20.54
N SER A 141 49.82 -42.43 -20.19
CA SER A 141 49.27 -43.52 -20.99
C SER A 141 48.43 -44.40 -20.06
N SER A 142 47.40 -44.99 -20.66
CA SER A 142 46.71 -46.22 -20.27
C SER A 142 47.53 -47.29 -19.52
N SER A 143 46.76 -48.20 -18.90
CA SER A 143 47.08 -49.58 -18.54
C SER A 143 47.39 -49.74 -17.05
N SER A 144 46.45 -50.23 -16.23
CA SER A 144 46.04 -51.64 -16.14
C SER A 144 47.22 -52.56 -15.85
N ASP A 145 47.15 -53.23 -14.71
CA ASP A 145 47.82 -54.49 -14.37
C ASP A 145 49.35 -54.49 -14.21
N GLU A 146 49.85 -54.58 -12.96
CA GLU A 146 50.55 -55.78 -12.49
C GLU A 146 51.02 -55.70 -11.02
N LYS A 147 50.44 -56.60 -10.21
CA LYS A 147 51.13 -57.54 -9.31
C LYS A 147 52.31 -57.04 -8.46
N LEU A 148 52.04 -56.96 -7.16
CA LEU A 148 52.58 -57.89 -6.15
C LEU A 148 53.91 -58.60 -6.51
N LYS A 149 55.02 -58.23 -5.87
CA LYS A 149 56.10 -59.18 -5.48
C LYS A 149 57.14 -58.57 -4.52
N ARG A 150 57.20 -59.19 -3.33
CA ARG A 150 58.41 -59.63 -2.59
C ARG A 150 59.31 -58.54 -1.98
N ARG A 151 59.35 -58.41 -0.64
CA ARG A 151 60.22 -59.14 0.31
C ARG A 151 61.73 -59.04 0.01
N ARG A 152 62.45 -58.56 1.04
CA ARG A 152 63.85 -58.86 1.48
C ARG A 152 65.03 -58.08 0.87
N ARG A 153 65.68 -57.28 1.73
CA ARG A 153 67.10 -57.28 2.20
C ARG A 153 67.54 -55.83 2.47
N GLU A 154 67.72 -55.46 3.74
CA GLU A 154 69.03 -55.31 4.41
C GLU A 154 69.85 -54.15 3.82
N ASN A 155 69.80 -53.00 4.49
CA ASN A 155 70.95 -52.41 5.17
C ASN A 155 70.45 -51.52 6.32
#